data_AF-A0A969F4Y1-F1
#
_entry.id   AF-A0A969F4Y1-F1
#
_cell.length_a   1.000
_cell.length_b   1.000
_cell.length_c   1.000
_cell.angle_alpha   90.00
_cell.angle_beta   90.00
_cell.angle_gamma   90.00
#
_symmetry.space_group_name_H-M   'P 1'
#
loop_
_entity.id
_entity.type
_entity.pdbx_description
1 polymer ?
#
loop_
_entity_poly.entity_id
_entity_poly.type
_entity_poly.pdbx_seq_one_letter_code
_entity_poly.pdbx_strand_id
1 'polypeptide(L)'
;MELISVLLLLGILSAVAMSRMVKSSAYAPSLVTAEVVALTRLGQQLAMARQDATVSLELQSIAGSWRLRVRVDSGGGPVDERVQETQRSNTSVAVSNGATTVMLATDPLILAFDGMGNLDSATIGTTLLDPSVGIEVAVLGDSNRTVCVSATGYAFRDACA
;
A
#
# COMPACT_ATOMS: atom_id res chain seq x y z
N MET A 1 -35.23 -39.17 20.54
CA MET A 1 -34.37 -39.09 19.34
C MET A 1 -34.45 -37.73 18.64
N GLU A 2 -35.48 -36.92 18.88
CA GLU A 2 -35.67 -35.61 18.24
C GLU A 2 -34.70 -34.51 18.75
N LEU A 3 -34.39 -34.49 20.05
CA LEU A 3 -33.48 -33.50 20.62
C LEU A 3 -32.03 -33.63 20.10
N ILE A 4 -31.59 -34.87 19.86
CA ILE A 4 -30.24 -35.17 19.38
C ILE A 4 -30.05 -34.65 17.94
N SER A 5 -31.06 -34.82 17.08
CA SER A 5 -31.02 -34.27 15.72
C SER A 5 -31.00 -32.75 15.69
N VAL A 6 -31.70 -32.08 16.61
CA VAL A 6 -31.74 -30.61 16.69
C VAL A 6 -30.37 -30.06 17.12
N LEU A 7 -29.72 -30.67 18.11
CA LEU A 7 -28.39 -30.26 18.55
C LEU A 7 -27.33 -30.47 17.46
N LEU A 8 -27.44 -31.57 16.70
CA LEU A 8 -26.53 -31.89 15.61
C LEU A 8 -26.69 -30.89 14.44
N LEU A 9 -27.94 -30.55 14.08
CA LEU A 9 -28.23 -29.52 13.08
C LEU A 9 -27.77 -28.13 13.53
N LEU A 10 -28.00 -27.76 14.79
CA LEU A 10 -27.52 -26.48 15.34
C LEU A 10 -25.99 -26.39 15.34
N GLY A 11 -25.28 -27.48 15.65
CA GLY A 11 -23.82 -27.55 15.57
C GLY A 11 -23.29 -27.32 14.15
N ILE A 12 -23.91 -27.94 13.15
CA ILE A 12 -23.53 -27.74 11.73
C ILE A 12 -23.83 -26.32 11.28
N LEU A 13 -25.01 -25.79 11.59
CA LEU A 13 -25.42 -24.44 11.23
C LEU A 13 -24.53 -23.37 11.86
N SER A 14 -24.13 -23.56 13.12
CA SER A 14 -23.23 -22.62 13.82
C SER A 14 -21.80 -22.66 13.26
N ALA A 15 -21.27 -23.84 12.92
CA ALA A 15 -19.97 -23.95 12.26
C ALA A 15 -19.93 -23.23 10.88
N VAL A 16 -20.98 -23.39 10.06
CA VAL A 16 -21.07 -22.74 8.74
C VAL A 16 -21.36 -21.23 8.86
N ALA A 17 -22.14 -20.81 9.85
CA ALA A 17 -22.38 -19.39 10.10
C ALA A 17 -21.10 -18.66 10.55
N MET A 18 -20.27 -19.29 11.38
CA MET A 18 -19.01 -18.72 11.84
C MET A 18 -17.95 -18.68 10.73
N SER A 19 -17.88 -19.68 9.85
CA SER A 19 -16.90 -19.70 8.74
C SER A 19 -17.14 -18.57 7.74
N ARG A 20 -18.38 -18.12 7.59
CA ARG A 20 -18.76 -16.98 6.73
C ARG A 20 -18.56 -15.61 7.41
N MET A 21 -18.26 -15.60 8.71
CA MET A 21 -18.01 -14.41 9.52
C MET A 21 -16.54 -14.00 9.59
N VAL A 22 -15.65 -14.68 8.84
CA VAL A 22 -14.30 -14.16 8.55
C VAL A 22 -14.47 -12.90 7.70
N LYS A 23 -14.48 -11.75 8.37
CA LYS A 23 -14.70 -10.44 7.76
C LYS A 23 -13.63 -10.20 6.69
N SER A 24 -14.05 -9.70 5.53
CA SER A 24 -13.15 -9.27 4.45
C SER A 24 -12.12 -8.23 4.90
N SER A 25 -12.38 -7.51 6.00
CA SER A 25 -11.46 -6.57 6.65
C SER A 25 -10.12 -7.20 7.03
N ALA A 26 -10.10 -8.49 7.37
CA ALA A 26 -8.87 -9.20 7.75
C ALA A 26 -7.84 -9.26 6.60
N TYR A 27 -8.30 -9.16 5.36
CA TYR A 27 -7.46 -9.20 4.15
C TYR A 27 -7.12 -7.81 3.60
N ALA A 28 -7.70 -6.75 4.15
CA ALA A 28 -7.46 -5.40 3.65
C ALA A 28 -5.98 -4.97 3.78
N PRO A 29 -5.27 -5.21 4.91
CA PRO A 29 -3.86 -4.87 5.01
C PRO A 29 -2.96 -5.62 4.00
N SER A 30 -3.25 -6.89 3.73
CA SER A 30 -2.46 -7.68 2.78
C SER A 30 -2.70 -7.26 1.33
N LEU A 31 -3.92 -6.83 1.00
CA LEU A 31 -4.26 -6.29 -0.32
C LEU A 31 -3.55 -4.96 -0.57
N VAL A 32 -3.66 -3.99 0.36
CA VAL A 32 -3.00 -2.68 0.23
C VAL A 32 -1.48 -2.85 0.09
N THR A 33 -0.85 -3.68 0.93
CA THR A 33 0.60 -3.94 0.81
C THR A 33 0.98 -4.63 -0.50
N ALA A 34 0.13 -5.50 -1.04
CA ALA A 34 0.38 -6.12 -2.35
C ALA A 34 0.38 -5.08 -3.47
N GLU A 35 -0.56 -4.15 -3.44
CA GLU A 35 -0.67 -3.09 -4.42
C GLU A 35 0.46 -2.07 -4.31
N VAL A 36 0.87 -1.70 -3.10
CA VAL A 36 2.06 -0.85 -2.87
C VAL A 36 3.28 -1.48 -3.53
N VAL A 37 3.57 -2.76 -3.26
CA VAL A 37 4.72 -3.46 -3.87
C VAL A 37 4.59 -3.53 -5.39
N ALA A 38 3.42 -3.90 -5.90
CA ALA A 38 3.19 -4.06 -7.33
C ALA A 38 3.37 -2.74 -8.10
N LEU A 39 2.79 -1.65 -7.60
CA LEU A 39 2.84 -0.35 -8.26
C LEU A 39 4.18 0.35 -8.05
N THR A 40 4.87 0.11 -6.94
CA THR A 40 6.26 0.57 -6.77
C THR A 40 7.17 -0.06 -7.82
N ARG A 41 7.06 -1.38 -8.03
CA ARG A 41 7.82 -2.09 -9.07
C ARG A 41 7.47 -1.61 -10.47
N LEU A 42 6.19 -1.34 -10.72
CA LEU A 42 5.74 -0.75 -11.99
C LEU A 42 6.37 0.64 -12.20
N GLY A 43 6.32 1.51 -11.18
CA GLY A 43 6.94 2.84 -11.22
C GLY A 43 8.45 2.77 -11.49
N GLN A 44 9.16 1.89 -10.78
CA GLN A 44 10.59 1.64 -11.01
C GLN A 44 10.88 1.18 -12.46
N GLN A 45 10.11 0.23 -12.97
CA GLN A 45 10.28 -0.27 -14.34
C GLN A 45 9.98 0.79 -15.40
N LEU A 46 8.95 1.61 -15.17
CA LEU A 46 8.61 2.74 -16.03
C LEU A 46 9.71 3.79 -16.04
N ALA A 47 10.31 4.11 -14.88
CA ALA A 47 11.39 5.08 -14.78
C ALA A 47 12.63 4.64 -15.57
N MET A 48 12.99 3.35 -15.48
CA MET A 48 14.09 2.79 -16.28
C MET A 48 13.77 2.77 -17.79
N ALA A 49 12.50 2.57 -18.16
CA ALA A 49 12.07 2.53 -19.56
C ALA A 49 11.93 3.93 -20.19
N ARG A 50 11.61 4.94 -19.38
CA ARG A 50 11.32 6.32 -19.80
C ARG A 50 12.28 7.30 -19.11
N GLN A 51 13.56 7.23 -19.47
CA GLN A 51 14.60 8.11 -18.92
C GLN A 51 14.39 9.60 -19.24
N ASP A 52 13.52 9.90 -20.20
CA ASP A 52 13.12 11.24 -20.61
C ASP A 52 11.98 11.83 -19.77
N ALA A 53 11.42 11.06 -18.83
CA ALA A 53 10.27 11.47 -18.03
C ALA A 53 10.47 11.17 -16.54
N THR A 54 9.88 12.02 -15.68
CA THR A 54 9.85 11.79 -14.24
C THR A 54 8.71 10.83 -13.91
N VAL A 55 9.02 9.73 -13.23
CA VAL A 55 8.03 8.75 -12.80
C VAL A 55 7.85 8.81 -11.29
N SER A 56 6.61 8.84 -10.82
CA SER A 56 6.30 8.84 -9.40
C SER A 56 5.17 7.90 -9.04
N LEU A 57 5.26 7.29 -7.86
CA LEU A 57 4.19 6.57 -7.20
C LEU A 57 3.55 7.50 -6.15
N GLU A 58 2.23 7.63 -6.19
CA GLU A 58 1.45 8.39 -5.22
C GLU A 58 0.52 7.43 -4.47
N LEU A 59 0.62 7.40 -3.14
CA LEU A 59 -0.34 6.72 -2.25
C LEU A 59 -1.13 7.78 -1.49
N GLN A 60 -2.44 7.80 -1.67
CA GLN A 60 -3.33 8.80 -1.10
C GLN A 60 -4.52 8.16 -0.39
N SER A 61 -4.91 8.74 0.74
CA SER A 61 -6.23 8.52 1.34
C SER A 61 -7.31 9.28 0.58
N ILE A 62 -8.32 8.60 0.07
CA ILE A 62 -9.55 9.22 -0.44
C ILE A 62 -10.75 8.77 0.41
N ALA A 63 -11.93 9.34 0.14
CA ALA A 63 -13.15 9.02 0.89
C ALA A 63 -13.50 7.52 0.79
N GLY A 64 -13.11 6.76 1.82
CA GLY A 64 -13.41 5.33 1.95
C GLY A 64 -12.39 4.36 1.33
N SER A 65 -11.36 4.86 0.63
CA SER A 65 -10.40 4.03 -0.12
C SER A 65 -8.98 4.58 -0.04
N TRP A 66 -8.01 3.71 -0.28
CA TRP A 66 -6.65 4.07 -0.65
C TRP A 66 -6.55 4.13 -2.16
N ARG A 67 -6.04 5.25 -2.68
CA ARG A 67 -5.75 5.42 -4.10
C ARG A 67 -4.24 5.36 -4.29
N LEU A 68 -3.80 4.44 -5.13
CA LEU A 68 -2.41 4.32 -5.55
C LEU A 68 -2.32 4.68 -7.03
N ARG A 69 -1.39 5.56 -7.39
CA ARG A 69 -1.20 6.02 -8.77
C ARG A 69 0.25 5.99 -9.17
N VAL A 70 0.54 5.49 -10.36
CA VAL A 70 1.82 5.74 -11.03
C VAL A 70 1.60 6.88 -12.01
N ARG A 71 2.35 7.96 -11.85
CA ARG A 71 2.30 9.14 -12.70
C ARG A 71 3.58 9.27 -13.48
N VAL A 72 3.47 9.79 -14.70
CA VAL A 72 4.63 10.10 -15.55
C VAL A 72 4.52 11.53 -16.05
N ASP A 73 5.58 12.31 -15.91
CA ASP A 73 5.69 13.68 -16.39
C ASP A 73 6.83 13.81 -17.40
N SER A 74 6.48 14.10 -18.66
CA SER A 74 7.43 14.33 -19.75
C SER A 74 7.53 15.82 -20.15
N GLY A 75 7.30 16.74 -19.20
CA GLY A 75 7.39 18.18 -19.41
C GLY A 75 6.06 18.87 -19.78
N GLY A 76 4.97 18.10 -19.84
CA GLY A 76 3.59 18.59 -20.04
C GLY A 76 2.74 18.56 -18.76
N GLY A 77 3.32 18.10 -17.64
CA GLY A 77 2.63 17.83 -16.38
C GLY A 77 2.39 16.32 -16.17
N PRO A 78 2.14 15.92 -14.91
CA PRO A 78 2.03 14.51 -14.55
C PRO A 78 0.72 13.87 -15.04
N VAL A 79 0.83 12.82 -15.84
CA VAL A 79 -0.28 12.00 -16.34
C VAL A 79 -0.36 10.69 -15.55
N ASP A 80 -1.57 10.24 -15.22
CA ASP A 80 -1.79 8.95 -14.56
C ASP A 80 -1.61 7.80 -15.57
N GLU A 81 -0.52 7.04 -15.45
CA GLU A 81 -0.29 5.80 -16.23
C GLU A 81 -1.05 4.61 -15.64
N ARG A 82 -1.12 4.56 -14.31
CA ARG A 82 -1.88 3.53 -13.60
C ARG A 82 -2.57 4.12 -12.39
N VAL A 83 -3.84 3.74 -12.19
CA VAL A 83 -4.62 4.08 -11.01
C VAL A 83 -5.20 2.79 -10.45
N GLN A 84 -5.04 2.60 -9.15
CA GLN A 84 -5.62 1.49 -8.40
C GLN A 84 -6.31 2.06 -7.16
N GLU A 85 -7.53 1.65 -6.91
CA GLU A 85 -8.27 2.02 -5.71
C GLU A 85 -8.63 0.78 -4.92
N THR A 86 -8.22 0.77 -3.65
CA THR A 86 -8.52 -0.31 -2.72
C THR A 86 -9.32 0.21 -1.54
N GLN A 87 -10.38 -0.51 -1.20
CA GLN A 87 -11.24 -0.14 -0.09
C GLN A 87 -10.45 -0.11 1.22
N ARG A 88 -10.54 0.99 1.97
CA ARG A 88 -9.76 1.19 3.21
C ARG A 88 -10.10 0.12 4.25
N SER A 89 -11.38 -0.25 4.40
CA SER A 89 -11.81 -1.37 5.27
C SER A 89 -11.18 -1.38 6.67
N ASN A 90 -11.16 -0.21 7.34
CA ASN A 90 -10.57 0.01 8.66
C ASN A 90 -9.02 -0.10 8.73
N THR A 91 -8.33 0.07 7.61
CA THR A 91 -6.87 0.19 7.61
C THR A 91 -6.41 1.63 7.76
N SER A 92 -5.26 1.82 8.41
CA SER A 92 -4.50 3.07 8.41
C SER A 92 -3.11 2.81 7.84
N VAL A 93 -2.47 3.84 7.28
CA VAL A 93 -1.10 3.73 6.76
C VAL A 93 -0.21 4.63 7.59
N ALA A 94 0.85 4.07 8.15
CA ALA A 94 1.96 4.81 8.73
C ALA A 94 3.15 4.72 7.77
N VAL A 95 3.86 5.82 7.60
CA VAL A 95 5.08 5.88 6.80
C VAL A 95 6.23 6.23 7.73
N SER A 96 7.26 5.40 7.75
CA SER A 96 8.44 5.57 8.58
C SER A 96 9.69 5.76 7.71
N ASN A 97 10.56 6.66 8.14
CA ASN A 97 11.83 6.95 7.49
C ASN A 97 12.84 7.34 8.59
N GLY A 98 13.73 6.41 8.92
CA GLY A 98 14.62 6.53 10.09
C GLY A 98 13.81 6.74 11.38
N ALA A 99 14.06 7.85 12.07
CA ALA A 99 13.37 8.20 13.32
C ALA A 99 12.00 8.88 13.11
N THR A 100 11.67 9.25 11.87
CA THR A 100 10.41 9.95 11.56
C THR A 100 9.33 8.93 11.23
N THR A 101 8.16 9.04 11.87
CA THR A 101 6.97 8.27 11.51
C THR A 101 5.77 9.20 11.37
N VAL A 102 5.10 9.13 10.23
CA VAL A 102 3.95 9.97 9.87
C VAL A 102 2.75 9.09 9.56
N MET A 103 1.61 9.37 10.19
CA MET A 103 0.34 8.74 9.81
C MET A 103 -0.20 9.40 8.56
N LEU A 104 -0.42 8.61 7.52
CA LEU A 104 -0.94 9.09 6.25
C LEU A 104 -2.43 9.45 6.40
N ALA A 105 -2.71 10.74 6.35
CA ALA A 105 -4.04 11.32 6.43
C ALA A 105 -4.43 11.86 5.04
N THR A 106 -4.61 13.17 4.89
CA THR A 106 -5.02 13.79 3.61
C THR A 106 -3.89 13.96 2.61
N ASP A 107 -2.67 14.17 3.11
CA ASP A 107 -1.50 14.39 2.25
C ASP A 107 -1.02 13.07 1.64
N PRO A 108 -0.79 13.04 0.31
CA PRO A 108 -0.30 11.83 -0.35
C PRO A 108 1.16 11.59 0.00
N LEU A 109 1.54 10.31 0.09
CA LEU A 109 2.92 9.87 -0.01
C LEU A 109 3.29 9.87 -1.48
N ILE A 110 4.34 10.59 -1.85
CA ILE A 110 4.88 10.62 -3.21
C ILE A 110 6.28 10.03 -3.18
N LEU A 111 6.54 9.03 -4.01
CA LEU A 111 7.85 8.41 -4.23
C LEU A 111 8.24 8.66 -5.69
N ALA A 112 9.29 9.43 -5.94
CA ALA A 112 9.78 9.69 -7.30
C ALA A 112 11.02 8.85 -7.60
N PHE A 113 11.09 8.36 -8.83
CA PHE A 113 12.17 7.50 -9.31
C PHE A 113 13.03 8.22 -10.34
N ASP A 114 14.35 7.98 -10.29
CA ASP A 114 15.28 8.43 -11.33
C ASP A 114 15.24 7.52 -12.58
N GLY A 115 15.93 7.93 -13.65
CA GLY A 115 16.02 7.15 -14.90
C GLY A 115 16.76 5.81 -14.76
N MET A 116 17.35 5.51 -13.60
CA MET A 116 17.94 4.21 -13.26
C MET A 116 17.01 3.35 -12.39
N GLY A 117 15.83 3.87 -12.03
CA GLY A 117 14.87 3.22 -11.16
C GLY A 117 15.20 3.30 -9.67
N ASN A 118 16.17 4.12 -9.26
CA ASN A 118 16.42 4.39 -7.84
C ASN A 118 15.38 5.37 -7.31
N LEU A 119 15.18 5.35 -6.00
CA LEU A 119 14.34 6.33 -5.33
C LEU A 119 15.10 7.66 -5.23
N ASP A 120 14.66 8.66 -5.97
CA ASP A 120 15.29 9.98 -6.04
C ASP A 120 14.78 10.91 -4.94
N SER A 121 13.46 10.90 -4.70
CA SER A 121 12.84 11.69 -3.65
C SER A 121 11.59 11.03 -3.08
N ALA A 122 11.30 11.33 -1.82
CA ALA A 122 10.10 10.86 -1.13
C ALA A 122 9.51 11.99 -0.28
N THR A 123 8.21 12.21 -0.35
CA THR A 123 7.53 13.28 0.39
C THR A 123 6.16 12.87 0.89
N ILE A 124 5.74 13.48 2.00
CA ILE A 124 4.35 13.44 2.47
C ILE A 124 3.91 14.89 2.68
N GLY A 125 3.08 15.40 1.78
CA GLY A 125 2.71 16.82 1.79
C GLY A 125 3.95 17.70 1.66
N THR A 126 4.28 18.46 2.71
CA THR A 126 5.48 19.31 2.79
C THR A 126 6.66 18.65 3.51
N THR A 127 6.48 17.45 4.07
CA THR A 127 7.52 16.73 4.79
C THR A 127 8.39 15.97 3.80
N LEU A 128 9.69 16.32 3.73
CA LEU A 128 10.69 15.59 2.97
C LEU A 128 11.15 14.36 3.74
N LEU A 129 11.23 13.21 3.06
CA LEU A 129 11.76 11.96 3.58
C LEU A 129 13.11 11.69 2.90
N ASP A 130 14.03 11.04 3.62
CA ASP A 130 15.36 10.71 3.12
C ASP A 130 15.32 9.37 2.35
N PRO A 131 15.45 9.36 1.01
CA PRO A 131 15.40 8.13 0.22
C PRO A 131 16.56 7.18 0.53
N SER A 132 17.68 7.67 1.09
CA SER A 132 18.87 6.85 1.38
C SER A 132 18.66 5.86 2.53
N VAL A 133 17.75 6.18 3.46
CA VAL A 133 17.39 5.32 4.61
C VAL A 133 16.32 4.27 4.21
N GLY A 134 15.64 4.47 3.09
CA GLY A 134 14.49 3.68 2.70
C GLY A 134 13.19 4.17 3.34
N ILE A 135 12.08 3.91 2.66
CA ILE A 135 10.74 4.34 3.05
C ILE A 135 9.94 3.11 3.46
N GLU A 136 9.64 3.00 4.75
CA GLU A 136 8.78 1.94 5.27
C GLU A 136 7.33 2.40 5.24
N VAL A 137 6.47 1.59 4.63
CA VAL A 137 5.02 1.77 4.57
C VAL A 137 4.37 0.66 5.39
N ALA A 138 3.90 1.00 6.58
CA ALA A 138 3.19 0.11 7.47
C ALA A 138 1.67 0.29 7.29
N VAL A 139 1.00 -0.76 6.81
CA VAL A 139 -0.47 -0.83 6.77
C VAL A 139 -0.95 -1.49 8.05
N LEU A 140 -1.63 -0.71 8.88
CA LEU A 140 -2.19 -1.10 10.16
C LEU A 140 -3.66 -1.49 10.00
N GLY A 141 -4.12 -2.51 10.73
CA GLY A 141 -5.49 -3.00 10.68
C GLY A 141 -5.67 -4.24 11.55
N ASP A 142 -6.51 -5.19 11.12
CA ASP A 142 -6.69 -6.49 11.80
C ASP A 142 -5.38 -7.32 11.84
N SER A 143 -4.46 -7.07 10.89
CA SER A 143 -3.07 -7.50 10.96
C SER A 143 -2.16 -6.40 10.41
N ASN A 144 -1.02 -6.16 11.05
CA ASN A 144 -0.06 -5.16 10.60
C ASN A 144 0.84 -5.76 9.53
N ARG A 145 1.02 -5.04 8.43
CA ARG A 145 1.87 -5.45 7.30
C ARG A 145 2.76 -4.29 6.91
N THR A 146 4.05 -4.56 6.74
CA THR A 146 5.05 -3.57 6.35
C THR A 146 5.59 -3.86 4.96
N VAL A 147 5.92 -2.79 4.26
CA VAL A 147 6.62 -2.80 2.98
C VAL A 147 7.73 -1.79 3.06
N CYS A 148 8.95 -2.19 2.74
CA CYS A 148 10.06 -1.26 2.58
C CYS A 148 10.28 -0.98 1.09
N VAL A 149 10.48 0.29 0.77
CA VAL A 149 11.03 0.76 -0.50
C VAL A 149 12.46 1.22 -0.25
N SER A 150 13.43 0.49 -0.79
CA SER A 150 14.85 0.83 -0.61
C SER A 150 15.26 2.06 -1.41
N ALA A 151 16.45 2.59 -1.13
CA ALA A 151 17.08 3.64 -1.92
C ALA A 151 17.23 3.27 -3.41
N THR A 152 17.34 1.98 -3.73
CA THR A 152 17.40 1.48 -5.13
C THR A 152 16.02 1.37 -5.79
N GLY A 153 14.98 1.92 -5.16
CA GLY A 153 13.58 1.85 -5.63
C GLY A 153 12.94 0.47 -5.52
N TYR A 154 13.62 -0.53 -4.94
CA TYR A 154 13.12 -1.89 -4.85
C TYR A 154 12.16 -2.03 -3.67
N ALA A 155 10.95 -2.53 -3.95
CA ALA A 155 9.94 -2.81 -2.93
C ALA A 155 9.90 -4.28 -2.50
N PHE A 156 9.93 -4.50 -1.19
CA PHE A 156 9.80 -5.81 -0.56
C PHE A 156 8.98 -5.77 0.74
N ARG A 157 8.45 -6.93 1.13
CA ARG A 157 7.57 -7.08 2.29
C ARG A 157 8.37 -7.37 3.55
N ASP A 158 8.98 -6.34 4.11
CA ASP A 158 9.58 -6.37 5.44
C ASP A 158 9.81 -4.92 5.93
N ALA A 159 10.34 -4.77 7.14
CA ALA A 159 10.86 -3.49 7.62
C ALA A 159 12.09 -3.03 6.81
N CYS A 160 12.33 -1.72 6.79
CA CYS A 160 13.59 -1.21 6.24
C CYS A 160 14.76 -1.54 7.18
N ALA A 161 15.86 -2.03 6.61
CA ALA A 161 17.05 -2.50 7.33
C ALA A 161 18.08 -1.38 7.52
#